data_AF-A0A7C6USQ1-F1
#
_entry.id   AF-A0A7C6USQ1-F1
#
_cell.length_a   1.000
_cell.length_b   1.000
_cell.length_c   1.000
_cell.angle_alpha   90.00
_cell.angle_beta   90.00
_cell.angle_gamma   90.00
#
_symmetry.space_group_name_H-M   'P 1'
#
loop_
_entity.id
_entity.type
_entity.pdbx_description
1 polymer ?
#
loop_
_entity_poly.entity_id
_entity_poly.type
_entity_poly.pdbx_seq_one_letter_code
_entity_poly.pdbx_strand_id
1 'polypeptide(L)' 'AGGIESFPGRRQALKEFTLEEVLADFKRKDIVLGKRRRRDTAEEFYKAYKDIDEVMSYQEDLAVPILKLQTVAVVKG' A
#
# COMPACT_ATOMS: atom_id res chain seq x y z
N ALA A 1 -17.10 -1.97 8.01
CA ALA A 1 -16.51 -2.23 6.68
C ALA A 1 -15.96 -0.90 6.18
N GLY A 2 -14.63 -0.77 6.09
CA GLY A 2 -13.96 0.50 5.76
C GLY A 2 -12.51 0.26 5.31
N GLY A 3 -12.30 -0.84 4.57
CA GLY A 3 -10.99 -1.20 4.04
C GLY A 3 -10.76 -0.57 2.68
N ILE A 4 -9.52 -0.18 2.39
CA ILE A 4 -9.09 0.20 1.06
C ILE A 4 -9.06 -1.07 0.21
N GLU A 5 -9.92 -1.14 -0.82
CA GLU A 5 -9.93 -2.28 -1.74
C GLU A 5 -8.72 -2.23 -2.69
N SER A 6 -8.11 -3.40 -2.92
CA SER A 6 -6.98 -3.56 -3.82
C SER A 6 -7.41 -3.47 -5.29
N PHE A 7 -6.76 -2.62 -6.07
CA PHE A 7 -6.93 -2.52 -7.52
C PHE A 7 -5.57 -2.22 -8.17
N PRO A 8 -5.14 -2.97 -9.22
CA PRO A 8 -5.83 -4.06 -9.91
C PRO A 8 -5.57 -5.44 -9.28
N GLY A 9 -6.29 -6.48 -9.72
CA GLY A 9 -6.21 -7.83 -9.17
C GLY A 9 -4.78 -8.42 -9.15
N ARG A 10 -4.49 -9.34 -8.22
CA ARG A 10 -3.16 -9.92 -7.91
C ARG A 10 -2.24 -10.18 -9.11
N ARG A 11 -2.77 -10.74 -10.20
CA ARG A 11 -1.99 -11.06 -11.41
C ARG A 11 -1.61 -9.84 -12.24
N GLN A 12 -2.39 -8.77 -12.17
CA GLN A 12 -2.16 -7.53 -12.89
C GLN A 12 -1.19 -6.62 -12.13
N ALA A 13 -1.28 -6.57 -10.80
CA ALA A 13 -0.29 -5.88 -9.96
C ALA A 13 1.14 -6.41 -10.17
N LEU A 14 1.29 -7.74 -10.32
CA LEU A 14 2.59 -8.38 -10.65
C LEU A 14 3.11 -8.08 -12.06
N LYS A 15 2.25 -7.60 -12.98
CA LYS A 15 2.63 -7.22 -14.34
C LYS A 15 2.95 -5.72 -14.46
N GLU A 16 2.24 -4.89 -13.72
CA GLU A 16 2.42 -3.44 -13.71
C GLU A 16 3.63 -2.99 -12.90
N PHE A 17 4.01 -3.75 -11.87
CA PHE A 17 5.13 -3.37 -10.99
C PHE A 17 6.07 -4.54 -10.76
N THR A 18 7.36 -4.29 -10.94
CA THR A 18 8.41 -5.26 -10.63
C THR A 18 8.76 -5.19 -9.14
N LEU A 19 9.15 -6.33 -8.56
CA LEU A 19 9.60 -6.39 -7.15
C LEU A 19 10.75 -5.40 -6.85
N GLU A 20 11.59 -5.12 -7.85
CA GLU A 20 12.72 -4.20 -7.73
C GLU A 20 12.26 -2.74 -7.57
N GLU A 21 11.25 -2.31 -8.33
CA GLU A 21 10.64 -0.98 -8.17
C GLU A 21 9.99 -0.80 -6.80
N VAL A 22 9.38 -1.86 -6.28
CA VAL A 22 8.78 -1.88 -4.94
C VAL A 22 9.85 -1.68 -3.87
N LEU A 23 10.92 -2.47 -3.92
CA LEU A 23 12.01 -2.39 -2.95
C LEU A 23 12.76 -1.06 -3.04
N ALA A 24 12.92 -0.50 -4.25
CA ALA A 24 13.51 0.81 -4.45
C ALA A 24 12.65 1.92 -3.82
N ASP A 25 11.32 1.86 -3.97
CA ASP A 25 10.41 2.82 -3.36
C ASP A 25 10.42 2.72 -1.83
N PHE A 26 10.44 1.51 -1.29
CA PHE A 26 10.50 1.29 0.15
C PHE A 26 11.80 1.83 0.73
N LYS A 27 12.93 1.60 0.04
CA LYS A 27 14.22 2.18 0.41
C LYS A 27 14.21 3.71 0.35
N ARG A 28 13.57 4.32 -0.65
CA ARG A 28 13.42 5.80 -0.73
C ARG A 28 12.60 6.36 0.42
N LYS A 29 11.58 5.64 0.88
CA LYS A 29 10.66 6.05 1.94
C LYS A 29 11.08 5.60 3.34
N ASP A 30 12.25 4.99 3.47
CA ASP A 30 12.78 4.41 4.70
C ASP A 30 11.81 3.42 5.39
N ILE A 31 11.10 2.62 4.58
CA ILE A 31 10.13 1.63 5.04
C ILE A 31 10.83 0.27 5.16
N VAL A 32 10.73 -0.33 6.36
CA VAL A 32 11.27 -1.68 6.62
C VAL A 32 10.16 -2.74 6.50
N LEU A 33 10.42 -3.77 5.69
CA LEU A 33 9.52 -4.91 5.52
C LEU A 33 10.03 -6.17 6.24
N GLY A 34 9.29 -6.63 7.24
CA GLY A 34 9.60 -7.85 7.99
C GLY A 34 8.84 -9.08 7.50
N LYS A 35 9.11 -9.57 6.27
CA LYS A 35 8.54 -10.84 5.76
C LYS A 35 9.60 -11.84 5.31
N ARG A 36 9.35 -13.14 5.55
CA ARG A 36 10.32 -14.22 5.30
C ARG A 36 10.51 -14.57 3.82
N ARG A 37 9.55 -14.25 2.94
CA ARG A 37 9.59 -14.54 1.50
C ARG A 37 9.36 -13.28 0.66
N ARG A 38 10.37 -12.90 -0.14
CA ARG A 38 10.34 -11.70 -1.00
C ARG A 38 9.25 -11.70 -2.07
N ARG A 39 8.73 -12.88 -2.44
CA ARG A 39 7.69 -13.01 -3.48
C ARG A 39 6.31 -12.52 -3.01
N ASP A 40 6.07 -12.54 -1.70
CA ASP A 40 4.81 -12.07 -1.09
C ASP A 40 4.80 -10.54 -0.92
N THR A 41 5.94 -9.88 -1.10
CA THR A 41 6.11 -8.42 -0.98
C THR A 41 5.45 -7.66 -2.12
N ALA A 42 5.48 -8.20 -3.34
CA ALA A 42 4.95 -7.52 -4.51
C ALA A 42 3.42 -7.34 -4.45
N GLU A 43 2.72 -8.18 -3.68
CA GLU A 43 1.28 -8.12 -3.48
C GLU A 43 0.85 -7.03 -2.51
N GLU A 44 1.76 -6.59 -1.64
CA GLU A 44 1.51 -5.53 -0.66
C GLU A 44 2.04 -4.17 -1.13
N PHE A 45 2.42 -4.05 -2.40
CA PHE A 45 2.92 -2.79 -2.92
C PHE A 45 1.84 -1.72 -2.83
N TYR A 46 2.17 -0.58 -2.22
CA TYR A 46 1.19 0.49 -1.98
C TYR A 46 0.53 1.02 -3.26
N LYS A 47 1.17 0.87 -4.44
CA LYS A 47 0.57 1.24 -5.74
C LYS A 47 -0.53 0.28 -6.22
N ALA A 48 -0.74 -0.85 -5.55
CA ALA A 48 -1.93 -1.70 -5.72
C ALA A 48 -3.15 -1.17 -4.92
N TYR A 49 -2.97 -0.04 -4.23
CA TYR A 49 -4.03 0.65 -3.51
C TYR A 49 -4.23 2.04 -4.13
N LYS A 50 -5.47 2.51 -4.09
CA LYS A 50 -5.84 3.86 -4.51
C LYS A 50 -5.15 4.90 -3.63
N ASP A 51 -5.01 6.12 -4.15
CA ASP A 51 -4.55 7.24 -3.33
C ASP A 51 -5.53 7.45 -2.16
N ILE A 52 -5.01 7.40 -0.93
CA ILE A 52 -5.85 7.55 0.25
C ILE A 52 -6.45 8.94 0.34
N ASP A 53 -5.76 9.98 -0.15
CA ASP A 53 -6.28 11.35 -0.12
C ASP A 53 -7.45 11.49 -1.10
N GLU A 54 -7.36 10.87 -2.28
CA GLU A 54 -8.47 10.81 -3.24
C GLU A 54 -9.67 10.06 -2.65
N VAL A 55 -9.45 8.88 -2.04
CA VAL A 55 -10.53 8.08 -1.44
C VAL A 55 -11.21 8.83 -0.29
N MET A 56 -10.44 9.50 0.57
CA MET A 56 -10.99 10.27 1.68
C MET A 56 -11.78 11.49 1.20
N SER A 57 -11.42 12.09 0.07
CA SER A 57 -12.18 13.22 -0.52
C SER A 57 -13.62 12.85 -0.88
N TYR A 58 -13.89 11.57 -1.20
CA TYR A 58 -15.23 11.08 -1.50
C TYR A 58 -16.11 10.83 -0.27
N GLN A 59 -15.55 10.97 0.93
CA GLN A 59 -16.24 10.66 2.20
C GLN A 59 -16.26 11.85 3.16
N GLU A 60 -15.96 13.06 2.69
CA GLU A 60 -15.89 14.27 3.52
C GLU A 60 -17.24 14.61 4.20
N ASP A 61 -18.36 14.21 3.59
CA ASP A 61 -19.71 14.38 4.13
C ASP A 61 -20.06 13.34 5.21
N LEU A 62 -19.34 12.22 5.26
CA LEU A 62 -19.59 11.10 6.17
C LEU A 62 -18.55 10.95 7.28
N ALA A 63 -17.33 11.46 7.08
CA ALA A 63 -16.22 11.27 7.99
C ALA A 63 -15.34 12.53 8.07
N VAL A 64 -14.95 12.87 9.31
CA VAL A 64 -13.98 13.94 9.57
C VAL A 64 -12.64 13.32 9.94
N PRO A 65 -11.58 13.47 9.11
CA PRO A 65 -10.27 12.92 9.42
C PRO A 65 -9.65 13.66 10.62
N ILE A 66 -9.19 12.90 11.62
CA ILE A 66 -8.57 13.45 12.84
C ILE A 66 -7.04 13.42 12.75
N LEU A 67 -6.47 12.35 12.19
CA LEU A 67 -5.02 12.16 12.10
C LEU A 67 -4.65 11.30 10.89
N LYS A 68 -3.61 11.71 10.15
CA LYS A 68 -2.98 10.90 9.10
C LYS A 68 -1.65 10.34 9.61
N LEU A 69 -1.50 9.02 9.51
CA LEU A 69 -0.28 8.33 9.95
C LEU A 69 0.61 8.02 8.76
N GLN A 70 1.92 8.10 8.98
CA GLN A 70 2.94 7.63 8.03
C GLN A 70 3.51 6.30 8.50
N THR A 71 3.52 5.31 7.60
CA THR A 71 4.03 3.98 7.91
C THR A 71 5.56 3.99 7.99
N VAL A 72 6.10 3.47 9.09
CA VAL A 72 7.55 3.30 9.30
C VAL A 72 7.96 1.83 9.10
N ALA A 73 7.13 0.88 9.55
CA ALA A 73 7.39 -0.54 9.39
C ALA A 73 6.09 -1.34 9.23
N VAL A 74 6.17 -2.44 8.48
CA VAL A 74 5.08 -3.41 8.34
C VAL A 74 5.59 -4.79 8.78
N VAL A 75 4.95 -5.35 9.81
CA VAL A 75 5.21 -6.70 10.31
C VAL A 75 3.94 -7.52 10.13
N LYS A 76 4.02 -8.58 9.34
CA LYS A 76 2.90 -9.51 9.10
C LYS A 76 3.37 -10.96 9.20
N GLY A 77 2.66 -11.76 9.99
CA GLY A 77 2.80 -13.21 10.10
C GLY A 77 1.99 -13.95 9.06
#